data_AF-A0A1I5LMN6-F1
#
_entry.id   AF-A0A1I5LMN6-F1
#
_cell.length_a   1.000
_cell.length_b   1.000
_cell.length_c   1.000
_cell.angle_alpha   90.00
_cell.angle_beta   90.00
_cell.angle_gamma   90.00
#
_symmetry.space_group_name_H-M   'P 1'
#
loop_
_entity.id
_entity.type
_entity.pdbx_description
1 polymer ?
#
loop_
_entity_poly.entity_id
_entity_poly.type
_entity_poly.pdbx_seq_one_letter_code
_entity_poly.pdbx_strand_id
1 'polypeptide(L)'
;MTRPGWRRIETEQAFRELFVDRLLAGDGLSFTIHADGRLSGTAGGRALSGTWWWEDGMFCRTGRIDGEDLDLDREVIEAHGLLMRYTRDEGRGRSAVVGPAA
;
A
#
# COMPACT_ATOMS: atom_id res chain seq x y z
N MET A 1 24.91 -15.67 3.77
CA MET A 1 23.68 -16.01 3.02
C MET A 1 22.48 -15.46 3.75
N THR A 2 22.15 -14.18 3.55
CA THR A 2 20.84 -13.64 3.94
C THR A 2 20.03 -13.58 2.66
N ARG A 3 19.13 -14.55 2.43
CA ARG A 3 18.02 -14.32 1.50
C ARG A 3 17.35 -13.05 2.02
N PRO A 4 17.35 -11.91 1.29
CA PRO A 4 16.62 -10.77 1.81
C PRO A 4 15.16 -11.23 1.86
N GLY A 5 14.62 -11.41 3.06
CA GLY A 5 13.22 -11.76 3.24
C GLY A 5 12.34 -10.52 3.13
N TRP A 6 11.05 -10.71 3.37
CA TRP A 6 10.17 -9.61 3.72
C TRP A 6 10.69 -8.89 4.96
N ARG A 7 10.79 -7.57 4.88
CA ARG A 7 11.22 -6.70 5.98
C ARG A 7 10.11 -5.71 6.29
N ARG A 8 9.69 -5.64 7.55
CA ARG A 8 8.70 -4.67 8.00
C ARG A 8 9.22 -3.25 7.78
N ILE A 9 8.35 -2.39 7.27
CA ILE A 9 8.56 -0.96 7.17
C ILE A 9 7.86 -0.31 8.35
N GLU A 10 8.64 0.35 9.22
CA GLU A 10 8.15 0.94 10.47
C GLU A 10 8.12 2.47 10.42
N THR A 11 8.72 3.08 9.40
CA THR A 11 8.82 4.54 9.28
C THR A 11 8.26 5.02 7.95
N GLU A 12 7.56 6.16 7.99
CA GLU A 12 7.06 6.85 6.80
C GLU A 12 8.18 7.15 5.79
N GLN A 13 9.36 7.56 6.27
CA GLN A 13 10.49 7.88 5.39
C GLN A 13 10.91 6.67 4.53
N ALA A 14 11.17 5.51 5.16
CA ALA A 14 11.52 4.29 4.45
C ALA A 14 10.42 3.85 3.47
N PHE A 15 9.16 4.04 3.84
CA PHE A 15 8.02 3.78 2.97
C PHE A 15 8.03 4.69 1.72
N ARG A 16 8.22 6.00 1.94
CA ARG A 16 8.26 7.01 0.88
C ARG A 16 9.37 6.72 -0.14
N GLU A 17 10.56 6.39 0.33
CA GLU A 17 11.72 6.10 -0.54
C GLU A 17 11.47 4.91 -1.48
N LEU A 18 10.73 3.90 -1.00
CA LEU A 18 10.51 2.65 -1.72
C LEU A 18 9.28 2.67 -2.64
N PHE A 19 8.17 3.28 -2.22
CA PHE A 19 6.86 3.03 -2.82
C PHE A 19 6.08 4.27 -3.27
N VAL A 20 6.41 5.44 -2.73
CA VAL A 20 5.67 6.67 -3.06
C VAL A 20 6.03 7.18 -4.45
N ASP A 21 5.04 7.77 -5.12
CA ASP A 21 5.06 8.27 -6.50
C ASP A 21 5.45 7.20 -7.54
N ARG A 22 5.22 5.93 -7.20
CA ARG A 22 5.42 4.78 -8.09
C ARG A 22 4.09 4.11 -8.39
N LEU A 23 3.93 3.67 -9.63
CA LEU A 23 2.79 2.83 -10.01
C LEU A 23 3.04 1.40 -9.50
N LEU A 24 2.19 0.95 -8.60
CA LEU A 24 2.23 -0.39 -8.03
C LEU A 24 1.04 -1.21 -8.54
N ALA A 25 1.28 -2.45 -8.92
CA ALA A 25 0.25 -3.36 -9.41
C ALA A 25 0.44 -4.78 -8.87
N GLY A 26 -0.67 -5.50 -8.74
CA GLY A 26 -0.72 -6.89 -8.29
C GLY A 26 -2.16 -7.36 -8.08
N ASP A 27 -2.44 -8.60 -8.46
CA ASP A 27 -3.75 -9.27 -8.25
C ASP A 27 -4.98 -8.41 -8.58
N GLY A 28 -5.03 -7.83 -9.78
CA GLY A 28 -6.15 -6.99 -10.24
C GLY A 28 -6.20 -5.59 -9.62
N LEU A 29 -5.18 -5.18 -8.85
CA LEU A 29 -4.99 -3.83 -8.32
C LEU A 29 -3.90 -3.12 -9.11
N SER A 30 -4.08 -1.82 -9.33
CA SER A 30 -3.07 -0.94 -9.92
C SER A 30 -3.24 0.47 -9.35
N PHE A 31 -2.33 0.93 -8.51
CA PHE A 31 -2.46 2.23 -7.84
C PHE A 31 -1.12 2.91 -7.58
N THR A 32 -1.20 4.22 -7.38
CA THR A 32 -0.08 5.08 -7.00
C THR A 32 -0.38 5.70 -5.65
N ILE A 33 0.62 5.67 -4.78
CA ILE A 33 0.62 6.32 -3.46
C ILE A 33 1.37 7.64 -3.61
N HIS A 34 0.66 8.75 -3.55
CA HIS A 34 1.22 10.07 -3.84
C HIS A 34 1.88 10.68 -2.61
N ALA A 35 2.97 11.42 -2.81
CA ALA A 35 3.68 12.08 -1.72
C ALA A 35 2.83 13.11 -0.96
N ASP A 36 1.79 13.64 -1.60
CA ASP A 36 0.83 14.61 -1.04
C ASP A 36 -0.25 13.98 -0.13
N GLY A 37 -0.18 12.67 0.10
CA GLY A 37 -1.12 11.95 0.95
C GLY A 37 -2.33 11.39 0.21
N ARG A 38 -2.37 11.45 -1.13
CA ARG A 38 -3.46 10.82 -1.92
C ARG A 38 -3.13 9.41 -2.38
N LEU A 39 -4.18 8.64 -2.62
CA LEU A 39 -4.16 7.34 -3.31
C LEU A 39 -5.00 7.45 -4.57
N SER A 40 -4.51 6.93 -5.70
CA SER A 40 -5.29 6.84 -6.93
C SER A 40 -4.94 5.58 -7.72
N GLY A 41 -5.91 4.97 -8.37
CA GLY A 41 -5.66 3.79 -9.17
C GLY A 41 -6.93 3.11 -9.63
N THR A 42 -6.83 1.80 -9.80
CA THR A 42 -7.93 0.90 -10.10
C THR A 42 -7.85 -0.35 -9.24
N ALA A 43 -9.01 -0.90 -8.88
CA ALA A 43 -9.15 -2.14 -8.16
C ALA A 43 -10.24 -2.98 -8.83
N GLY A 44 -9.88 -4.14 -9.40
CA GLY A 44 -10.81 -4.98 -10.15
C GLY A 44 -11.46 -4.26 -11.34
N GLY A 45 -10.75 -3.33 -11.97
CA GLY A 45 -11.25 -2.50 -13.08
C GLY A 45 -12.12 -1.30 -12.67
N ARG A 46 -12.41 -1.14 -11.37
CA ARG A 46 -13.14 0.02 -10.81
C ARG A 46 -12.16 1.11 -10.38
N ALA A 47 -12.55 2.38 -10.45
CA ALA A 47 -11.70 3.51 -10.08
C ALA A 47 -11.47 3.52 -8.56
N LEU A 48 -10.21 3.48 -8.13
CA LEU A 48 -9.78 3.58 -6.74
C LEU A 48 -9.27 5.00 -6.48
N SER A 49 -9.73 5.62 -5.41
CA SER A 49 -9.18 6.87 -4.89
C SER A 49 -9.15 6.83 -3.37
N GLY A 50 -8.37 7.68 -2.72
CA GLY A 50 -8.33 7.72 -1.25
C GLY A 50 -7.25 8.65 -0.74
N THR A 51 -7.02 8.58 0.58
CA THR A 51 -5.93 9.26 1.24
C THR A 51 -5.16 8.31 2.13
N TRP A 52 -3.90 8.63 2.41
CA TRP A 52 -3.06 7.86 3.30
C TRP A 52 -2.25 8.77 4.22
N TRP A 53 -1.86 8.22 5.35
CA TRP A 53 -0.93 8.82 6.29
C TRP A 53 -0.19 7.71 7.04
N TRP A 54 0.87 8.09 7.73
CA TRP A 54 1.62 7.16 8.58
C TRP A 54 1.35 7.48 10.04
N GLU A 55 1.07 6.44 10.82
CA GLU A 55 0.81 6.59 12.26
C GLU A 55 1.23 5.30 12.98
N ASP A 56 1.88 5.43 14.13
CA ASP A 56 2.30 4.32 15.00
C ASP A 56 3.06 3.18 14.27
N GLY A 57 3.84 3.52 13.24
CA GLY A 57 4.58 2.54 12.46
C GLY A 57 3.74 1.70 11.50
N MET A 58 2.56 2.21 11.13
CA MET A 58 1.59 1.57 10.24
C MET A 58 1.15 2.54 9.14
N PHE A 59 0.72 1.95 8.03
CA PHE A 59 0.15 2.66 6.90
C PHE A 59 -1.36 2.77 7.09
N CYS A 60 -1.85 3.96 7.42
CA CYS A 60 -3.27 4.22 7.57
C CYS A 60 -3.81 4.77 6.25
N ARG A 61 -4.94 4.24 5.78
CA ARG A 61 -5.58 4.76 4.58
C ARG A 61 -7.09 4.73 4.63
N THR A 62 -7.66 5.60 3.82
CA THR A 62 -9.04 5.55 3.36
C THR A 62 -9.04 5.13 1.90
N GLY A 63 -10.18 4.62 1.42
CA GLY A 63 -10.33 4.32 0.01
C GLY A 63 -11.76 4.56 -0.45
N ARG A 64 -11.93 4.72 -1.75
CA ARG A 64 -13.20 4.80 -2.44
C ARG A 64 -13.09 4.03 -3.74
N ILE A 65 -14.05 3.16 -4.01
CA ILE A 65 -14.12 2.37 -5.25
C ILE A 65 -15.38 2.79 -6.02
N ASP A 66 -15.23 3.38 -7.20
CA ASP A 66 -16.33 4.00 -7.99
C ASP A 66 -17.27 4.89 -7.16
N GLY A 67 -16.71 5.62 -6.19
CA GLY A 67 -17.47 6.51 -5.31
C GLY A 67 -18.07 5.85 -4.07
N GLU A 68 -17.99 4.53 -3.91
CA GLU A 68 -18.33 3.84 -2.65
C GLU A 68 -17.17 3.96 -1.66
N ASP A 69 -17.41 4.54 -0.49
CA ASP A 69 -16.40 4.68 0.56
C ASP A 69 -16.04 3.31 1.17
N LEU A 70 -14.74 3.09 1.35
CA LEU A 70 -14.18 2.00 2.12
C LEU A 70 -13.92 2.48 3.54
N ASP A 71 -14.06 1.57 4.50
CA ASP A 71 -13.70 1.84 5.88
C ASP A 71 -12.22 2.20 6.00
N LEU A 72 -11.93 3.02 7.01
CA LEU A 72 -10.57 3.28 7.46
C LEU A 72 -9.89 1.95 7.80
N ASP A 73 -8.68 1.75 7.28
CA ASP A 73 -7.92 0.55 7.60
C ASP A 73 -6.45 0.91 7.87
N ARG A 74 -5.86 0.21 8.84
CA ARG A 74 -4.46 0.33 9.27
C ARG A 74 -3.70 -0.91 8.82
N GLU A 75 -2.73 -0.71 7.94
CA GLU A 75 -1.97 -1.76 7.28
C GLU A 75 -0.55 -1.87 7.85
N VAL A 76 -0.10 -3.11 8.04
CA VAL A 76 1.31 -3.41 8.25
C VAL A 76 1.96 -3.57 6.88
N ILE A 77 3.02 -2.81 6.62
CA ILE A 77 3.76 -2.85 5.36
C ILE A 77 5.06 -3.63 5.53
N GLU A 78 5.34 -4.52 4.59
CA GLU A 78 6.60 -5.23 4.47
C GLU A 78 7.14 -5.12 3.05
N ALA A 79 8.44 -4.95 2.92
CA ALA A 79 9.12 -4.81 1.64
C ALA A 79 10.03 -6.01 1.36
N HIS A 80 10.03 -6.47 0.11
CA HIS A 80 11.02 -7.39 -0.44
C HIS A 80 11.56 -6.81 -1.75
N GLY A 81 12.64 -6.04 -1.66
CA GLY A 81 13.10 -5.22 -2.78
C GLY A 81 12.08 -4.11 -3.07
N LEU A 82 11.53 -4.09 -4.28
CA LEU A 82 10.45 -3.18 -4.68
C LEU A 82 9.06 -3.83 -4.58
N LEU A 83 8.97 -5.07 -4.09
CA LEU A 83 7.68 -5.68 -3.79
C LEU A 83 7.19 -5.17 -2.43
N MET A 84 5.93 -4.76 -2.38
CA MET A 84 5.23 -4.35 -1.17
C MET A 84 4.20 -5.42 -0.82
N ARG A 85 4.30 -5.96 0.40
CA ARG A 85 3.24 -6.73 1.03
C ARG A 85 2.56 -5.83 2.04
N TYR A 86 1.25 -5.72 1.96
CA TYR A 86 0.46 -5.02 2.95
C TYR A 86 -0.53 -5.99 3.59
N THR A 87 -0.65 -5.93 4.90
CA THR A 87 -1.57 -6.76 5.68
C THR A 87 -2.55 -5.87 6.43
N ARG A 88 -3.84 -6.07 6.14
CA ARG A 88 -4.96 -5.30 6.71
C ARG A 88 -5.20 -5.60 8.19
N ASP A 89 -6.08 -4.83 8.82
CA ASP A 89 -6.55 -5.04 10.20
C ASP A 89 -5.39 -5.11 11.20
N GLU A 90 -4.44 -4.17 11.11
CA GLU A 90 -3.25 -4.10 11.95
C GLU A 90 -2.38 -5.37 11.89
N GLY A 91 -2.32 -6.02 10.73
CA GLY A 91 -1.55 -7.25 10.52
C GLY A 91 -2.32 -8.55 10.81
N ARG A 92 -3.61 -8.48 11.17
CA ARG A 92 -4.45 -9.66 11.45
C ARG A 92 -5.37 -10.05 10.29
N GLY A 93 -5.45 -9.20 9.27
CA GLY A 93 -6.35 -9.34 8.14
C GLY A 93 -5.73 -10.01 6.92
N ARG A 94 -6.39 -9.83 5.78
CA ARG A 94 -5.87 -10.31 4.49
C ARG A 94 -4.59 -9.57 4.11
N SER A 95 -3.66 -10.32 3.53
CA SER A 95 -2.44 -9.77 2.94
C SER A 95 -2.55 -9.78 1.42
N ALA A 96 -1.99 -8.76 0.78
CA ALA A 96 -1.81 -8.74 -0.66
C ALA A 96 -0.41 -8.22 -1.00
N VAL A 97 0.06 -8.58 -2.19
CA VAL A 97 1.39 -8.23 -2.68
C VAL A 97 1.26 -7.46 -3.98
N VAL A 98 1.90 -6.30 -4.05
CA VAL A 98 2.03 -5.48 -5.24
C VAL A 98 3.49 -5.17 -5.50
N GLY A 99 3.84 -4.94 -6.76
CA GLY A 99 5.17 -4.53 -7.18
C GLY A 99 5.09 -3.42 -8.21
N PRO A 100 6.23 -2.92 -8.72
CA PRO A 100 6.23 -1.95 -9.80
C PRO A 100 5.42 -2.50 -10.99
N ALA A 101 4.49 -1.71 -11.51
CA ALA A 101 3.86 -2.03 -12.77
C ALA A 101 4.94 -2.06 -13.87
N ALA A 102 4.96 -3.15 -14.63
CA ALA A 102 5.89 -3.35 -15.75
C ALA A 102 5.50 -2.49 -16.96
#